data_AF-B8LDG3-F1
#
_entry.id   AF-B8LDG3-F1
#
_cell.length_a   1.000
_cell.length_b   1.000
_cell.length_c   1.000
_cell.angle_alpha   90.00
_cell.angle_beta   90.00
_cell.angle_gamma   90.00
#
_symmetry.space_group_name_H-M   'P 1'
#
loop_
_entity.id
_entity.type
_entity.pdbx_description
1 polymer ?
#
loop_
_entity_poly.entity_id
_entity_poly.type
_entity_poly.pdbx_seq_one_letter_code
_entity_poly.pdbx_strand_id
1 'polypeptide(L)'
;MTGPRNNGALLILTCLLCHPLVHTAFAFASPSHSTAANINDVSDDSREGAVDTNVCVSPSQQQHTLLAADQVKRRIQSGRVFVFPQFLSSCELRWLQNDMNNLHNEGKFIVNGLSDVRKGMKGESTAQATTTQANQGFDVKYDRSVCPVPWWGDTLTLSLDSEEGVEVDGREENTKMLHSIQIKLQRLRLELSEILDRPTMMDSNLGHECYYSQSAPGSSLARHMDERHEETKGPRGWLLPSRRSLSWLIYLSETNETNADEANDRETTDERCNRDEGIEGNGKDWDPILNGGLLRTFPQKHYRQHDKEGWDDTVQCGCHNGNLQVGWLLADETKDGGEEKLPLQTHPVFLDSWFDYNNPYTGIAEPHCVLYIVRRTPSSNGELQIEHLTEPWIAEAIQGSVVEFLKQRATMELESATPITPSLFLQPTYAKHFRLLEDREAWTRGHDPDGSVIEDTVPTRGTLVVFDSTTLPHEVTAVVEGTRAALAGWYHEETQPFGGGGGSDSPPLKSVIFPPPPSSSMRPTRMIPP
;
A
#
# COMPACT_ATOMS: atom_id res chain seq x y z
N MET A 1 -14.56 -5.34 59.78
CA MET A 1 -13.98 -6.48 60.53
C MET A 1 -14.80 -7.73 60.27
N THR A 2 -14.39 -8.57 59.33
CA THR A 2 -14.86 -9.96 59.18
C THR A 2 -13.76 -10.73 58.46
N GLY A 3 -13.34 -11.87 59.02
CA GLY A 3 -12.25 -12.70 58.49
C GLY A 3 -12.68 -13.63 57.34
N PRO A 4 -11.72 -14.39 56.78
CA PRO A 4 -11.84 -15.03 55.47
C PRO A 4 -12.41 -16.46 55.52
N ARG A 5 -12.77 -16.98 54.35
CA ARG A 5 -12.83 -18.43 54.09
C ARG A 5 -12.10 -18.77 52.80
N ASN A 6 -11.06 -19.59 52.93
CA ASN A 6 -10.47 -20.34 51.83
C ASN A 6 -11.49 -21.35 51.29
N ASN A 7 -11.34 -21.72 50.01
CA ASN A 7 -11.47 -23.10 49.54
C ASN A 7 -10.79 -23.20 48.17
N GLY A 8 -9.97 -24.24 47.99
CA GLY A 8 -9.33 -24.55 46.72
C GLY A 8 -9.69 -25.96 46.24
N ALA A 9 -9.69 -26.13 44.92
CA ALA A 9 -9.63 -27.38 44.16
C ALA A 9 -9.31 -26.91 42.72
N LEU A 10 -8.15 -27.17 42.12
CA LEU A 10 -7.52 -28.45 41.80
C LEU A 10 -8.50 -29.43 41.15
N LEU A 11 -8.53 -29.45 39.81
CA LEU A 11 -9.06 -30.54 39.03
C LEU A 11 -7.98 -31.01 38.04
N ILE A 12 -7.57 -32.27 38.20
CA ILE A 12 -6.74 -33.00 37.23
C ILE A 12 -7.71 -33.84 36.39
N LEU A 13 -7.54 -33.86 35.07
CA LEU A 13 -8.18 -34.88 34.24
C LEU A 13 -7.19 -35.39 33.18
N THR A 14 -6.94 -36.70 33.22
CA THR A 14 -6.02 -37.40 32.31
C THR A 14 -6.81 -38.30 31.37
N CYS A 15 -6.26 -38.49 30.16
CA CYS A 15 -6.80 -39.19 29.00
C CYS A 15 -7.40 -40.59 29.25
N LEU A 16 -8.21 -41.07 28.28
CA LEU A 16 -7.92 -42.33 27.56
C LEU A 16 -8.84 -42.64 26.37
N LEU A 17 -8.21 -43.25 25.35
CA LEU A 17 -8.73 -43.94 24.14
C LEU A 17 -9.27 -43.02 23.00
N CYS A 18 -9.16 -43.36 21.70
CA CYS A 18 -8.57 -44.56 21.07
C CYS A 18 -7.89 -44.27 19.69
N HIS A 19 -7.27 -45.29 19.10
CA HIS A 19 -6.67 -45.33 17.75
C HIS A 19 -7.50 -46.27 16.82
N PRO A 20 -7.36 -46.25 15.48
CA PRO A 20 -6.28 -47.04 14.85
C PRO A 20 -5.63 -46.48 13.56
N LEU A 21 -4.47 -47.08 13.28
CA LEU A 21 -3.58 -46.95 12.12
C LEU A 21 -4.24 -47.13 10.73
N VAL A 22 -3.70 -46.40 9.74
CA VAL A 22 -3.41 -46.94 8.39
C VAL A 22 -2.03 -46.43 7.95
N HIS A 23 -1.13 -47.35 7.58
CA HIS A 23 0.15 -47.04 6.93
C HIS A 23 -0.02 -46.99 5.41
N THR A 24 0.53 -45.96 4.76
CA THR A 24 0.89 -46.04 3.33
C THR A 24 2.24 -45.36 3.13
N ALA A 25 3.27 -46.15 2.81
CA ALA A 25 4.58 -45.62 2.44
C ALA A 25 4.62 -45.39 0.92
N PHE A 26 5.09 -44.22 0.50
CA PHE A 26 5.51 -43.97 -0.87
C PHE A 26 6.96 -43.48 -0.86
N ALA A 27 7.87 -44.35 -1.31
CA ALA A 27 9.21 -43.95 -1.68
C ALA A 27 9.20 -43.53 -3.16
N PHE A 28 9.66 -42.32 -3.45
CA PHE A 28 9.99 -41.90 -4.82
C PHE A 28 11.50 -41.69 -4.92
N ALA A 29 12.10 -42.28 -5.95
CA ALA A 29 13.52 -42.20 -6.21
C ALA A 29 13.88 -40.91 -6.95
N SER A 30 14.98 -40.27 -6.54
CA SER A 30 15.54 -39.11 -7.24
C SER A 30 16.14 -39.51 -8.59
N PRO A 31 15.86 -38.80 -9.69
CA PRO A 31 16.63 -38.91 -10.91
C PRO A 31 17.91 -38.07 -10.82
N SER A 32 19.05 -38.72 -11.01
CA SER A 32 20.35 -38.06 -11.11
C SER A 32 20.57 -37.47 -12.51
N HIS A 33 20.78 -36.14 -12.59
CA HIS A 33 21.47 -35.50 -13.72
C HIS A 33 22.71 -34.80 -13.15
N SER A 34 23.91 -35.29 -13.43
CA SER A 34 24.65 -35.19 -14.71
C SER A 34 25.49 -33.92 -14.76
N THR A 35 26.75 -34.09 -14.36
CA THR A 35 27.87 -33.15 -14.53
C THR A 35 27.94 -32.52 -15.92
N ALA A 36 28.09 -31.20 -15.97
CA ALA A 36 28.71 -30.48 -17.09
C ALA A 36 30.09 -29.97 -16.62
N ALA A 37 31.08 -30.01 -17.51
CA ALA A 37 32.49 -29.94 -17.13
C ALA A 37 33.11 -28.54 -17.25
N ASN A 38 34.13 -28.29 -16.42
CA ASN A 38 35.15 -27.26 -16.67
C ASN A 38 35.76 -27.45 -18.07
N ILE A 39 35.93 -26.35 -18.81
CA ILE A 39 36.93 -26.24 -19.88
C ILE A 39 37.76 -24.98 -19.60
N ASN A 40 39.08 -25.16 -19.66
CA ASN A 40 40.08 -24.14 -19.37
C ASN A 40 40.26 -23.18 -20.55
N ASP A 41 40.47 -21.90 -20.22
CA ASP A 41 41.68 -21.13 -20.52
C ASP A 41 42.52 -21.58 -21.74
N VAL A 42 42.50 -20.76 -22.81
CA VAL A 42 43.58 -20.67 -23.82
C VAL A 42 43.74 -19.21 -24.25
N SER A 43 45.00 -18.77 -24.30
CA SER A 43 45.47 -17.44 -24.65
C SER A 43 45.47 -17.11 -26.16
N ASP A 44 45.20 -15.85 -26.48
CA ASP A 44 46.03 -14.95 -27.31
C ASP A 44 46.70 -15.50 -28.60
N ASP A 45 46.24 -15.08 -29.79
CA ASP A 45 47.07 -14.32 -30.75
C ASP A 45 46.22 -13.62 -31.85
N SER A 46 46.85 -12.67 -32.51
CA SER A 46 46.42 -11.65 -33.48
C SER A 46 46.04 -12.10 -34.90
N ARG A 47 45.06 -11.42 -35.54
CA ARG A 47 45.27 -10.55 -36.75
C ARG A 47 44.00 -10.04 -37.46
N GLU A 48 44.10 -8.78 -37.91
CA GLU A 48 43.64 -8.16 -39.17
C GLU A 48 42.40 -8.73 -39.91
N GLY A 49 41.32 -7.95 -39.98
CA GLY A 49 40.16 -8.27 -40.83
C GLY A 49 39.00 -7.27 -40.75
N ALA A 50 39.25 -5.97 -40.97
CA ALA A 50 38.18 -4.97 -41.00
C ALA A 50 37.28 -5.16 -42.24
N VAL A 51 36.03 -5.57 -42.02
CA VAL A 51 34.96 -5.60 -43.02
C VAL A 51 33.78 -4.80 -42.47
N ASP A 52 33.52 -3.64 -43.06
CA ASP A 52 32.37 -2.80 -42.71
C ASP A 52 31.06 -3.44 -43.18
N THR A 53 30.54 -4.40 -42.41
CA THR A 53 29.13 -4.78 -42.49
C THR A 53 28.29 -3.76 -41.74
N ASN A 54 27.90 -2.69 -42.44
CA ASN A 54 26.76 -1.85 -42.07
C ASN A 54 25.48 -2.69 -42.13
N VAL A 55 25.27 -3.53 -41.12
CA VAL A 55 23.97 -4.10 -40.82
C VAL A 55 23.11 -2.93 -40.36
N CYS A 56 22.16 -2.56 -41.22
CA CYS A 56 21.10 -1.64 -40.85
C CYS A 56 20.22 -2.35 -39.80
N VAL A 57 20.62 -2.25 -38.53
CA VAL A 57 19.78 -2.63 -37.41
C VAL A 57 18.62 -1.63 -37.43
N SER A 58 17.49 -2.07 -37.97
CA SER A 58 16.22 -1.37 -37.81
C SER A 58 16.10 -0.95 -36.35
N PRO A 59 15.67 0.29 -36.03
CA PRO A 59 15.46 0.69 -34.65
C PRO A 59 14.42 -0.25 -34.04
N SER A 60 14.90 -1.27 -33.34
CA SER A 60 14.10 -2.21 -32.56
C SER A 60 13.25 -1.36 -31.65
N GLN A 61 11.92 -1.49 -31.74
CA GLN A 61 10.96 -0.70 -30.99
C GLN A 61 11.39 -0.66 -29.52
N GLN A 62 12.04 0.43 -29.13
CA GLN A 62 12.32 0.70 -27.73
C GLN A 62 10.95 0.97 -27.14
N GLN A 63 10.41 -0.03 -26.44
CA GLN A 63 9.20 0.14 -25.65
C GLN A 63 9.49 1.29 -24.69
N HIS A 64 8.93 2.46 -25.00
CA HIS A 64 9.11 3.65 -24.18
C HIS A 64 8.46 3.35 -22.83
N THR A 65 9.28 3.16 -21.80
CA THR A 65 8.81 3.00 -20.42
C THR A 65 7.96 4.21 -20.07
N LEU A 66 6.75 3.96 -19.60
CA LEU A 66 5.78 4.99 -19.23
C LEU A 66 6.33 5.86 -18.08
N LEU A 67 7.16 5.26 -17.22
CA LEU A 67 7.74 5.89 -16.06
C LEU A 67 9.27 6.09 -16.16
N ALA A 68 9.76 7.15 -15.51
CA ALA A 68 11.18 7.34 -15.24
C ALA A 68 11.60 6.46 -14.05
N ALA A 69 12.01 5.21 -14.32
CA ALA A 69 12.30 4.16 -13.34
C ALA A 69 13.13 4.64 -12.12
N ASP A 70 14.27 5.30 -12.34
CA ASP A 70 15.11 5.83 -11.26
C ASP A 70 14.39 6.83 -10.35
N GLN A 71 13.53 7.67 -10.92
CA GLN A 71 12.81 8.69 -10.16
C GLN A 71 11.70 8.06 -9.31
N VAL A 72 10.96 7.09 -9.90
CA VAL A 72 9.97 6.28 -9.19
C VAL A 72 10.62 5.55 -8.02
N LYS A 73 11.68 4.79 -8.29
CA LYS A 73 12.41 4.00 -7.31
C LYS A 73 12.95 4.89 -6.17
N ARG A 74 13.70 5.95 -6.49
CA ARG A 74 14.25 6.88 -5.49
C ARG A 74 13.17 7.59 -4.65
N ARG A 75 12.05 8.00 -5.22
CA ARG A 75 10.97 8.68 -4.46
C ARG A 75 10.22 7.68 -3.58
N ILE A 76 9.72 6.58 -4.13
CA ILE A 76 8.90 5.62 -3.38
C ILE A 76 9.72 4.88 -2.32
N GLN A 77 10.93 4.39 -2.63
CA GLN A 77 11.77 3.71 -1.64
C GLN A 77 12.27 4.64 -0.51
N SER A 78 12.26 5.97 -0.72
CA SER A 78 12.53 6.96 0.34
C SER A 78 11.28 7.37 1.14
N GLY A 79 10.16 6.66 0.97
CA GLY A 79 8.89 6.96 1.63
C GLY A 79 8.26 8.27 1.17
N ARG A 80 8.50 8.69 -0.08
CA ARG A 80 7.99 9.95 -0.65
C ARG A 80 7.06 9.71 -1.85
N VAL A 81 6.29 10.74 -2.18
CA VAL A 81 5.37 10.74 -3.32
C VAL A 81 6.13 10.79 -4.65
N PHE A 82 5.82 9.89 -5.58
CA PHE A 82 6.13 10.06 -7.00
C PHE A 82 4.98 10.79 -7.71
N VAL A 83 5.31 11.77 -8.55
CA VAL A 83 4.35 12.62 -9.26
C VAL A 83 4.72 12.65 -10.74
N PHE A 84 3.76 12.33 -11.61
CA PHE A 84 3.91 12.33 -13.06
C PHE A 84 2.82 13.19 -13.70
N PRO A 85 3.14 14.38 -14.24
CA PRO A 85 2.15 15.24 -14.88
C PRO A 85 1.68 14.65 -16.22
N GLN A 86 0.45 14.99 -16.63
CA GLN A 86 -0.10 14.65 -17.95
C GLN A 86 -0.05 13.14 -18.30
N PHE A 87 -0.32 12.27 -17.31
CA PHE A 87 -0.33 10.81 -17.48
C PHE A 87 -1.38 10.33 -18.51
N LEU A 88 -2.52 11.03 -18.57
CA LEU A 88 -3.57 10.81 -19.56
C LEU A 88 -3.72 12.05 -20.46
N SER A 89 -4.10 11.83 -21.71
CA SER A 89 -4.44 12.89 -22.66
C SER A 89 -5.74 13.60 -22.27
N SER A 90 -5.94 14.81 -22.81
CA SER A 90 -7.16 15.60 -22.62
C SER A 90 -8.43 14.84 -23.03
N CYS A 91 -8.36 14.00 -24.06
CA CYS A 91 -9.50 13.17 -24.52
C CYS A 91 -9.86 12.08 -23.51
N GLU A 92 -8.86 11.36 -22.98
CA GLU A 92 -9.06 10.35 -21.92
C GLU A 92 -9.58 10.99 -20.62
N LEU A 93 -9.06 12.16 -20.25
CA LEU A 93 -9.49 12.91 -19.06
C LEU A 93 -10.91 13.47 -19.18
N ARG A 94 -11.33 13.88 -20.38
CA ARG A 94 -12.72 14.24 -20.68
C ARG A 94 -13.63 13.01 -20.64
N TRP A 95 -13.17 11.87 -21.16
CA TRP A 95 -13.91 10.61 -21.11
C TRP A 95 -14.17 10.16 -19.66
N LEU A 96 -13.13 10.12 -18.81
CA LEU A 96 -13.26 9.78 -17.38
C LEU A 96 -14.18 10.73 -16.63
N GLN A 97 -14.10 12.04 -16.91
CA GLN A 97 -14.99 13.02 -16.30
C GLN A 97 -16.46 12.78 -16.70
N ASN A 98 -16.73 12.41 -17.95
CA ASN A 98 -18.06 12.08 -18.43
C ASN A 98 -18.59 10.77 -17.82
N ASP A 99 -17.78 9.71 -17.76
CA ASP A 99 -18.13 8.43 -17.12
C ASP A 99 -18.48 8.65 -15.63
N MET A 100 -17.63 9.38 -14.91
CA MET A 100 -17.85 9.77 -13.52
C MET A 100 -19.15 10.59 -13.33
N ASN A 101 -19.40 11.58 -14.19
CA ASN A 101 -20.64 12.38 -14.15
C ASN A 101 -21.89 11.51 -14.42
N ASN A 102 -21.81 10.54 -15.34
CA ASN A 102 -22.91 9.62 -15.61
C ASN A 102 -23.22 8.73 -14.39
N LEU A 103 -22.19 8.13 -13.78
CA LEU A 103 -22.33 7.33 -12.56
C LEU A 103 -22.88 8.16 -11.37
N HIS A 104 -22.55 9.44 -11.29
CA HIS A 104 -23.13 10.37 -10.32
C HIS A 104 -24.63 10.60 -10.59
N ASN A 105 -25.01 10.90 -11.84
CA ASN A 105 -26.40 11.09 -12.25
C ASN A 105 -27.26 9.83 -12.07
N GLU A 106 -26.66 8.64 -12.21
CA GLU A 106 -27.30 7.35 -11.92
C GLU A 106 -27.42 7.03 -10.41
N GLY A 107 -26.87 7.88 -9.53
CA GLY A 107 -26.89 7.67 -8.08
C GLY A 107 -26.01 6.50 -7.61
N LYS A 108 -24.93 6.18 -8.33
CA LYS A 108 -23.99 5.10 -7.95
C LYS A 108 -23.01 5.51 -6.85
N PHE A 109 -22.81 6.81 -6.67
CA PHE A 109 -21.91 7.36 -5.66
C PHE A 109 -22.45 7.14 -4.24
N ILE A 110 -21.57 6.65 -3.37
CA ILE A 110 -21.84 6.43 -1.95
C ILE A 110 -21.06 7.47 -1.15
N VAL A 111 -21.73 8.20 -0.26
CA VAL A 111 -21.09 9.14 0.67
C VAL A 111 -20.28 8.33 1.70
N ASN A 112 -19.01 8.68 1.83
CA ASN A 112 -18.01 7.95 2.61
C ASN A 112 -17.46 8.87 3.71
N GLY A 113 -17.97 8.69 4.92
CA GLY A 113 -17.69 9.54 6.08
C GLY A 113 -16.29 9.46 6.69
N LEU A 114 -15.30 8.89 6.01
CA LEU A 114 -13.89 9.00 6.41
C LEU A 114 -13.40 10.47 6.47
N SER A 115 -14.14 11.41 5.88
CA SER A 115 -13.85 12.84 5.84
C SER A 115 -14.06 13.61 7.14
N ASP A 116 -15.01 13.23 8.02
CA ASP A 116 -15.41 14.05 9.18
C ASP A 116 -15.32 13.34 10.53
N VAL A 117 -14.09 13.14 11.00
CA VAL A 117 -13.77 12.58 12.34
C VAL A 117 -14.44 13.35 13.49
N ARG A 118 -14.80 14.62 13.28
CA ARG A 118 -15.41 15.49 14.31
C ARG A 118 -16.79 15.01 14.76
N LYS A 119 -17.55 14.32 13.89
CA LYS A 119 -18.87 13.76 14.25
C LYS A 119 -18.77 12.54 15.17
N GLY A 120 -17.68 11.77 15.09
CA GLY A 120 -17.46 10.59 15.94
C GLY A 120 -17.17 10.91 17.42
N MET A 121 -16.70 12.12 17.73
CA MET A 121 -16.30 12.50 19.10
C MET A 121 -17.39 13.19 19.93
N LYS A 122 -18.51 13.62 19.32
CA LYS A 122 -19.66 14.15 20.07
C LYS A 122 -20.53 13.01 20.59
N GLY A 123 -20.10 12.42 21.69
CA GLY A 123 -20.81 11.33 22.36
C GLY A 123 -22.13 11.76 23.01
N GLU A 124 -23.21 11.79 22.24
CA GLU A 124 -24.59 11.72 22.77
C GLU A 124 -25.15 10.30 22.56
N SER A 125 -25.07 9.51 23.62
CA SER A 125 -25.33 8.07 23.69
C SER A 125 -26.81 7.69 23.73
N THR A 126 -27.65 8.32 22.90
CA THR A 126 -29.12 8.21 22.98
C THR A 126 -29.84 7.76 21.70
N ALA A 127 -29.14 7.17 20.73
CA ALA A 127 -29.76 6.52 19.58
C ALA A 127 -29.81 4.99 19.74
N GLN A 128 -30.99 4.44 20.05
CA GLN A 128 -31.25 3.01 19.86
C GLN A 128 -31.09 2.67 18.37
N ALA A 129 -30.20 1.74 18.06
CA ALA A 129 -29.93 1.30 16.69
C ALA A 129 -31.11 0.49 16.12
N THR A 130 -32.12 1.18 15.59
CA THR A 130 -33.10 0.58 14.68
C THR A 130 -32.45 0.36 13.32
N THR A 131 -32.79 -0.77 12.68
CA THR A 131 -31.96 -1.48 11.68
C THR A 131 -31.92 -0.87 10.27
N THR A 132 -32.12 0.43 10.11
CA THR A 132 -31.99 1.13 8.82
C THR A 132 -30.68 1.92 8.75
N GLN A 133 -29.80 1.55 7.81
CA GLN A 133 -28.45 2.12 7.57
C GLN A 133 -28.38 3.63 7.23
N ALA A 134 -29.48 4.37 7.35
CA ALA A 134 -29.68 5.66 6.67
C ALA A 134 -28.95 6.86 7.31
N ASN A 135 -28.69 6.87 8.63
CA ASN A 135 -28.31 8.09 9.35
C ASN A 135 -27.03 7.94 10.20
N GLN A 136 -25.87 7.68 9.58
CA GLN A 136 -24.57 7.89 10.25
C GLN A 136 -24.17 9.38 10.36
N GLY A 137 -25.07 10.31 10.01
CA GLY A 137 -24.84 11.75 10.13
C GLY A 137 -23.91 12.34 9.05
N PHE A 138 -23.55 11.56 8.03
CA PHE A 138 -22.78 12.06 6.90
C PHE A 138 -23.60 13.10 6.13
N ASP A 139 -22.95 14.21 5.83
CA ASP A 139 -23.56 15.33 5.11
C ASP A 139 -23.06 15.30 3.68
N VAL A 140 -23.94 14.98 2.74
CA VAL A 140 -23.66 14.91 1.29
C VAL A 140 -22.99 16.19 0.78
N LYS A 141 -23.17 17.33 1.47
CA LYS A 141 -22.56 18.61 1.12
C LYS A 141 -21.09 18.73 1.52
N TYR A 142 -20.65 18.06 2.59
CA TYR A 142 -19.30 18.23 3.15
C TYR A 142 -18.47 16.95 3.16
N ASP A 143 -19.08 15.78 3.04
CA ASP A 143 -18.39 14.50 3.06
C ASP A 143 -17.99 14.02 1.64
N ARG A 144 -16.87 13.28 1.56
CA ARG A 144 -16.37 12.70 0.31
C ARG A 144 -17.38 11.67 -0.22
N SER A 145 -17.62 11.62 -1.53
CA SER A 145 -18.33 10.52 -2.17
C SER A 145 -17.39 9.67 -3.03
N VAL A 146 -17.68 8.37 -3.13
CA VAL A 146 -16.91 7.41 -3.93
C VAL A 146 -17.81 6.51 -4.76
N CYS A 147 -17.32 6.05 -5.91
CA CYS A 147 -17.98 5.06 -6.76
C CYS A 147 -16.95 4.05 -7.27
N PRO A 148 -17.06 2.74 -6.94
CA PRO A 148 -16.22 1.72 -7.56
C PRO A 148 -16.32 1.76 -9.09
N VAL A 149 -15.20 1.55 -9.78
CA VAL A 149 -15.14 1.61 -11.24
C VAL A 149 -15.62 0.29 -11.86
N PRO A 150 -16.70 0.28 -12.68
CA PRO A 150 -17.27 -0.97 -13.19
C PRO A 150 -16.34 -1.76 -14.12
N TRP A 151 -15.50 -1.06 -14.90
CA TRP A 151 -14.59 -1.63 -15.91
C TRP A 151 -13.21 -2.04 -15.35
N TRP A 152 -13.01 -1.97 -14.03
CA TRP A 152 -11.72 -2.26 -13.41
C TRP A 152 -11.31 -3.73 -13.48
N GLY A 153 -12.26 -4.66 -13.28
CA GLY A 153 -11.97 -6.10 -13.32
C GLY A 153 -11.39 -6.53 -14.66
N ASP A 154 -11.94 -6.03 -15.77
CA ASP A 154 -11.46 -6.31 -17.12
C ASP A 154 -10.01 -5.82 -17.30
N THR A 155 -9.70 -4.62 -16.80
CA THR A 155 -8.38 -3.95 -16.87
C THR A 155 -7.25 -4.85 -16.38
N LEU A 156 -7.45 -5.53 -15.25
CA LEU A 156 -6.44 -6.39 -14.62
C LEU A 156 -6.11 -7.63 -15.46
N THR A 157 -7.00 -8.03 -16.37
CA THR A 157 -6.88 -9.22 -17.21
C THR A 157 -6.49 -8.93 -18.65
N LEU A 158 -6.34 -7.66 -19.04
CA LEU A 158 -5.92 -7.29 -20.39
C LEU A 158 -4.51 -7.79 -20.69
N SER A 159 -4.36 -8.44 -21.85
CA SER A 159 -3.04 -8.64 -22.47
C SER A 159 -2.59 -7.33 -23.12
N LEU A 160 -1.32 -6.97 -22.94
CA LEU A 160 -0.73 -5.81 -23.62
C LEU A 160 -0.44 -6.09 -25.10
N ASP A 161 -0.43 -7.36 -25.53
CA ASP A 161 -0.14 -7.75 -26.91
C ASP A 161 -1.32 -7.51 -27.88
N SER A 162 -2.50 -7.11 -27.37
CA SER A 162 -3.70 -6.90 -28.19
C SER A 162 -3.83 -5.50 -28.80
N GLU A 163 -2.76 -4.70 -28.84
CA GLU A 163 -2.77 -3.36 -29.46
C GLU A 163 -3.04 -3.41 -30.98
N GLU A 164 -2.81 -4.54 -31.65
CA GLU A 164 -3.06 -4.71 -33.09
C GLU A 164 -4.38 -5.44 -33.41
N GLY A 165 -5.39 -4.69 -33.90
CA GLY A 165 -6.33 -5.24 -34.90
C GLY A 165 -7.80 -5.43 -34.52
N VAL A 166 -8.31 -4.85 -33.43
CA VAL A 166 -9.77 -4.88 -33.16
C VAL A 166 -10.49 -3.78 -33.96
N GLU A 167 -10.86 -4.08 -35.21
CA GLU A 167 -11.79 -3.25 -35.99
C GLU A 167 -13.19 -3.30 -35.35
N VAL A 168 -13.74 -2.15 -34.92
CA VAL A 168 -15.08 -2.09 -34.27
C VAL A 168 -15.94 -0.98 -34.87
N ASP A 169 -17.19 -1.31 -35.17
CA ASP A 169 -18.13 -0.46 -35.90
C ASP A 169 -18.75 0.65 -35.02
N GLY A 170 -18.47 1.92 -35.31
CA GLY A 170 -19.24 3.13 -34.94
C GLY A 170 -19.33 3.53 -33.45
N ARG A 171 -19.53 2.59 -32.52
CA ARG A 171 -19.40 2.78 -31.05
C ARG A 171 -17.93 2.80 -30.61
N GLU A 172 -17.07 3.14 -31.56
CA GLU A 172 -15.67 2.77 -31.59
C GLU A 172 -14.85 3.70 -30.70
N GLU A 173 -15.08 5.01 -30.75
CA GLU A 173 -14.26 6.00 -30.03
C GLU A 173 -14.34 5.85 -28.51
N ASN A 174 -15.54 5.74 -27.93
CA ASN A 174 -15.69 5.53 -26.47
C ASN A 174 -15.03 4.21 -26.02
N THR A 175 -15.11 3.17 -26.85
CA THR A 175 -14.50 1.86 -26.55
C THR A 175 -12.97 1.95 -26.65
N LYS A 176 -12.44 2.63 -27.68
CA LYS A 176 -11.00 2.90 -27.87
C LYS A 176 -10.43 3.74 -26.72
N MET A 177 -11.13 4.80 -26.29
CA MET A 177 -10.69 5.67 -25.19
C MET A 177 -10.61 4.89 -23.87
N LEU A 178 -11.66 4.13 -23.52
CA LEU A 178 -11.64 3.27 -22.35
C LEU A 178 -10.49 2.25 -22.44
N HIS A 179 -10.35 1.54 -23.56
CA HIS A 179 -9.30 0.54 -23.74
C HIS A 179 -7.89 1.15 -23.60
N SER A 180 -7.66 2.36 -24.11
CA SER A 180 -6.40 3.08 -23.95
C SER A 180 -6.08 3.40 -22.48
N ILE A 181 -7.08 3.88 -21.73
CA ILE A 181 -6.96 4.13 -20.28
C ILE A 181 -6.63 2.82 -19.53
N GLN A 182 -7.34 1.73 -19.86
CA GLN A 182 -7.12 0.43 -19.23
C GLN A 182 -5.69 -0.10 -19.50
N ILE A 183 -5.21 0.00 -20.76
CA ILE A 183 -3.84 -0.36 -21.13
C ILE A 183 -2.81 0.44 -20.30
N LYS A 184 -2.99 1.76 -20.17
CA LYS A 184 -2.09 2.61 -19.37
C LYS A 184 -2.07 2.25 -17.89
N LEU A 185 -3.24 1.96 -17.30
CA LEU A 185 -3.35 1.57 -15.89
C LEU A 185 -2.79 0.15 -15.61
N GLN A 186 -2.90 -0.75 -16.59
CA GLN A 186 -2.26 -2.08 -16.51
C GLN A 186 -0.74 -1.97 -16.69
N ARG A 187 -0.25 -1.18 -17.65
CA ARG A 187 1.18 -0.92 -17.85
C ARG A 187 1.81 -0.24 -16.64
N LEU A 188 1.12 0.73 -16.03
CA LEU A 188 1.50 1.36 -14.76
C LEU A 188 1.73 0.32 -13.65
N ARG A 189 0.81 -0.65 -13.49
CA ARG A 189 0.93 -1.73 -12.49
C ARG A 189 2.16 -2.60 -12.72
N LEU A 190 2.39 -3.00 -13.97
CA LEU A 190 3.51 -3.88 -14.34
C LEU A 190 4.86 -3.16 -14.20
N GLU A 191 5.00 -1.93 -14.70
CA GLU A 191 6.22 -1.13 -14.54
C GLU A 191 6.51 -0.86 -13.06
N LEU A 192 5.52 -0.48 -12.25
CA LEU A 192 5.71 -0.30 -10.80
C LEU A 192 6.16 -1.59 -10.10
N SER A 193 5.66 -2.75 -10.53
CA SER A 193 6.03 -4.05 -9.99
C SER A 193 7.50 -4.39 -10.28
N GLU A 194 7.98 -4.08 -11.48
CA GLU A 194 9.36 -4.31 -11.89
C GLU A 194 10.31 -3.31 -11.23
N ILE A 195 10.02 -2.01 -11.30
CA ILE A 195 10.86 -0.93 -10.78
C ILE A 195 11.10 -1.03 -9.26
N LEU A 196 10.10 -1.52 -8.51
CA LEU A 196 10.11 -1.59 -7.05
C LEU A 196 10.39 -3.00 -6.50
N ASP A 197 10.63 -3.98 -7.37
CA ASP A 197 10.85 -5.40 -7.04
C ASP A 197 9.72 -6.01 -6.18
N ARG A 198 8.47 -5.90 -6.68
CA ARG A 198 7.23 -6.34 -5.99
C ARG A 198 6.41 -7.34 -6.83
N PRO A 199 6.98 -8.50 -7.21
CA PRO A 199 6.41 -9.37 -8.24
C PRO A 199 5.00 -9.89 -7.96
N THR A 200 4.59 -10.02 -6.69
CA THR A 200 3.24 -10.47 -6.34
C THR A 200 2.16 -9.45 -6.71
N MET A 201 2.51 -8.17 -6.89
CA MET A 201 1.61 -7.12 -7.38
C MET A 201 1.13 -7.38 -8.83
N MET A 202 1.80 -8.28 -9.58
CA MET A 202 1.37 -8.72 -10.89
C MET A 202 0.18 -9.71 -10.86
N ASP A 203 -0.09 -10.39 -9.74
CA ASP A 203 -1.25 -11.30 -9.66
C ASP A 203 -2.56 -10.52 -9.71
N SER A 204 -3.35 -10.74 -10.76
CA SER A 204 -4.66 -10.11 -10.97
C SER A 204 -5.77 -10.65 -10.07
N ASN A 205 -5.52 -11.74 -9.33
CA ASN A 205 -6.47 -12.31 -8.36
C ASN A 205 -6.41 -11.63 -6.99
N LEU A 206 -5.40 -10.79 -6.72
CA LEU A 206 -5.34 -9.99 -5.51
C LEU A 206 -6.40 -8.88 -5.52
N GLY A 207 -6.69 -8.31 -4.35
CA GLY A 207 -7.79 -7.35 -4.14
C GLY A 207 -7.60 -5.95 -4.74
N HIS A 208 -6.89 -5.79 -5.86
CA HIS A 208 -6.60 -4.48 -6.50
C HIS A 208 -7.88 -3.64 -6.64
N GLU A 209 -7.83 -2.40 -6.18
CA GLU A 209 -9.01 -1.53 -6.09
C GLU A 209 -8.90 -0.34 -7.06
N CYS A 210 -10.04 0.09 -7.62
CA CYS A 210 -10.15 1.33 -8.40
C CYS A 210 -11.54 1.94 -8.24
N TYR A 211 -11.60 3.25 -7.97
CA TYR A 211 -12.81 4.00 -7.69
C TYR A 211 -12.68 5.46 -8.13
N TYR A 212 -13.80 6.04 -8.56
CA TYR A 212 -13.93 7.49 -8.64
C TYR A 212 -14.13 8.07 -7.25
N SER A 213 -13.54 9.23 -7.00
CA SER A 213 -13.64 9.97 -5.74
C SER A 213 -13.96 11.43 -6.03
N GLN A 214 -14.98 11.97 -5.36
CA GLN A 214 -15.43 13.35 -5.49
C GLN A 214 -15.48 14.00 -4.10
N SER A 215 -14.88 15.19 -3.97
CA SER A 215 -14.79 15.96 -2.71
C SER A 215 -15.35 17.36 -2.95
N ALA A 216 -16.38 17.74 -2.18
CA ALA A 216 -17.07 19.03 -2.28
C ALA A 216 -16.37 20.11 -1.41
N PRO A 217 -16.74 21.40 -1.53
CA PRO A 217 -16.24 22.45 -0.63
C PRO A 217 -16.48 22.12 0.85
N GLY A 218 -15.42 22.20 1.65
CA GLY A 218 -15.39 21.78 3.05
C GLY A 218 -14.97 20.32 3.27
N SER A 219 -14.93 19.48 2.24
CA SER A 219 -14.41 18.11 2.35
C SER A 219 -12.91 18.11 2.57
N SER A 220 -12.47 17.38 3.60
CA SER A 220 -11.08 17.05 3.92
C SER A 220 -10.96 15.53 4.13
N LEU A 221 -9.74 15.00 4.18
CA LEU A 221 -9.47 13.65 4.69
C LEU A 221 -8.43 13.80 5.80
N ALA A 222 -8.77 13.41 7.02
CA ALA A 222 -7.85 13.51 8.15
C ALA A 222 -6.63 12.61 7.95
N ARG A 223 -5.56 12.87 8.71
CA ARG A 223 -4.32 12.12 8.60
C ARG A 223 -4.50 10.64 8.88
N HIS A 224 -3.98 9.82 7.98
CA HIS A 224 -4.12 8.37 8.01
C HIS A 224 -2.99 7.68 7.24
N MET A 225 -2.96 6.35 7.36
CA MET A 225 -2.32 5.42 6.42
C MET A 225 -3.41 4.77 5.57
N ASP A 226 -3.08 4.45 4.31
CA ASP A 226 -4.01 3.79 3.39
C ASP A 226 -4.02 2.26 3.57
N GLU A 227 -2.84 1.68 3.82
CA GLU A 227 -2.74 0.36 4.46
C GLU A 227 -2.83 0.54 5.97
N ARG A 228 -3.86 -0.07 6.56
CA ARG A 228 -3.94 -0.25 8.00
C ARG A 228 -3.69 -1.72 8.25
N HIS A 229 -2.58 -2.06 8.92
CA HIS A 229 -2.16 -3.43 9.26
C HIS A 229 -3.38 -4.31 9.55
N GLU A 230 -3.88 -5.05 8.53
CA GLU A 230 -5.14 -5.80 8.65
C GLU A 230 -5.02 -6.83 9.77
N GLU A 231 -3.83 -7.44 9.86
CA GLU A 231 -3.23 -8.21 10.95
C GLU A 231 -3.60 -7.69 12.37
N THR A 232 -3.70 -6.38 12.58
CA THR A 232 -4.05 -5.77 13.88
C THR A 232 -5.55 -5.62 14.14
N LYS A 233 -6.42 -5.95 13.17
CA LYS A 233 -7.88 -5.85 13.25
C LYS A 233 -8.54 -7.11 13.84
N GLY A 234 -7.75 -7.96 14.51
CA GLY A 234 -8.21 -9.18 15.17
C GLY A 234 -8.49 -10.34 14.20
N PRO A 235 -9.24 -11.39 14.61
CA PRO A 235 -9.31 -12.68 13.90
C PRO A 235 -9.84 -12.66 12.46
N ARG A 236 -10.34 -11.52 11.95
CA ARG A 236 -10.84 -11.37 10.58
C ARG A 236 -9.89 -10.63 9.64
N GLY A 237 -8.92 -9.88 10.17
CA GLY A 237 -7.96 -9.13 9.35
C GLY A 237 -6.94 -10.00 8.64
N TRP A 238 -6.96 -11.30 8.89
CA TRP A 238 -6.08 -12.30 8.28
C TRP A 238 -6.79 -13.14 7.20
N LEU A 239 -8.02 -12.80 6.83
CA LEU A 239 -8.84 -13.59 5.89
C LEU A 239 -8.49 -13.33 4.42
N LEU A 240 -7.83 -12.22 4.11
CA LEU A 240 -7.36 -11.88 2.77
C LEU A 240 -5.83 -12.00 2.74
N PRO A 241 -5.24 -12.81 1.84
CA PRO A 241 -3.80 -13.00 1.75
C PRO A 241 -3.09 -11.82 1.04
N SER A 242 -3.69 -10.63 1.05
CA SER A 242 -3.22 -9.47 0.29
C SER A 242 -3.42 -8.18 1.07
N ARG A 243 -2.47 -7.26 0.97
CA ARG A 243 -2.52 -5.91 1.54
C ARG A 243 -2.42 -4.84 0.45
N ARG A 244 -2.74 -3.59 0.77
CA ARG A 244 -2.48 -2.45 -0.12
C ARG A 244 -0.99 -2.13 -0.10
N SER A 245 -0.33 -2.31 -1.24
CA SER A 245 1.10 -2.00 -1.41
C SER A 245 1.30 -0.55 -1.82
N LEU A 246 0.68 -0.16 -2.93
CA LEU A 246 0.84 1.18 -3.52
C LEU A 246 -0.52 1.85 -3.65
N SER A 247 -0.59 3.10 -3.23
CA SER A 247 -1.71 4.00 -3.46
C SER A 247 -1.43 4.81 -4.71
N TRP A 248 -2.41 4.92 -5.60
CA TRP A 248 -2.30 5.72 -6.81
C TRP A 248 -3.57 6.55 -7.05
N LEU A 249 -3.40 7.71 -7.66
CA LEU A 249 -4.53 8.54 -8.10
C LEU A 249 -4.17 9.41 -9.30
N ILE A 250 -5.16 9.68 -10.14
CA ILE A 250 -5.09 10.60 -11.29
C ILE A 250 -6.15 11.67 -11.04
N TYR A 251 -5.72 12.93 -10.93
CA TYR A 251 -6.66 14.03 -10.71
C TYR A 251 -7.46 14.35 -11.97
N LEU A 252 -8.78 14.47 -11.81
CA LEU A 252 -9.73 14.76 -12.88
C LEU A 252 -10.27 16.20 -12.82
N SER A 253 -10.18 16.86 -11.67
CA SER A 253 -10.75 18.21 -11.44
C SER A 253 -10.31 19.23 -12.49
N GLU A 254 -11.26 19.89 -13.16
CA GLU A 254 -11.02 21.18 -13.83
C GLU A 254 -11.30 22.32 -12.85
N THR A 255 -10.66 23.47 -13.03
CA THR A 255 -11.11 24.70 -12.38
C THR A 255 -12.43 25.14 -13.04
N ASN A 256 -13.37 25.64 -12.23
CA ASN A 256 -14.77 25.84 -12.65
C ASN A 256 -15.00 26.77 -13.86
N GLU A 257 -13.98 27.49 -14.33
CA GLU A 257 -14.10 28.52 -15.37
C GLU A 257 -14.34 27.94 -16.77
N THR A 258 -13.97 26.69 -17.07
CA THR A 258 -14.16 26.06 -18.40
C THR A 258 -15.63 25.97 -18.84
N ASN A 259 -16.57 25.86 -17.90
CA ASN A 259 -18.01 25.81 -18.19
C ASN A 259 -18.59 27.11 -18.77
N ALA A 260 -17.90 28.25 -18.66
CA ALA A 260 -18.38 29.53 -19.19
C ALA A 260 -18.22 29.62 -20.71
N ASP A 261 -17.15 29.04 -21.26
CA ASP A 261 -16.80 29.17 -22.68
C ASP A 261 -17.40 28.05 -23.55
N GLU A 262 -17.51 26.80 -23.05
CA GLU A 262 -18.18 25.69 -23.78
C GLU A 262 -19.68 25.97 -24.05
N ALA A 263 -20.28 26.92 -23.35
CA ALA A 263 -21.66 27.35 -23.60
C ALA A 263 -21.83 28.09 -24.95
N ASN A 264 -20.76 28.64 -25.53
CA ASN A 264 -20.80 29.38 -26.80
C ASN A 264 -20.38 28.56 -28.03
N ASP A 265 -19.67 27.43 -27.87
CA ASP A 265 -19.02 26.73 -29.00
C ASP A 265 -19.85 25.55 -29.59
N ARG A 266 -21.12 25.45 -29.20
CA ARG A 266 -22.04 24.35 -29.61
C ARG A 266 -22.58 24.42 -31.05
N GLU A 267 -22.07 25.31 -31.90
CA GLU A 267 -22.59 25.51 -33.28
C GLU A 267 -21.62 25.08 -34.41
N THR A 268 -20.43 24.53 -34.11
CA THR A 268 -19.56 23.90 -35.13
C THR A 268 -19.25 22.44 -34.82
N THR A 269 -20.06 21.55 -35.40
CA THR A 269 -19.92 20.09 -35.32
C THR A 269 -18.79 19.55 -36.20
N ASP A 270 -18.13 18.51 -35.68
CA ASP A 270 -17.33 17.47 -36.34
C ASP A 270 -16.01 17.85 -37.06
N GLU A 271 -15.03 16.92 -36.93
CA GLU A 271 -13.70 16.80 -37.57
C GLU A 271 -12.42 17.23 -36.78
N ARG A 272 -12.50 17.85 -35.59
CA ARG A 272 -11.29 18.51 -34.99
C ARG A 272 -10.47 17.81 -33.90
N CYS A 273 -10.78 16.57 -33.51
CA CYS A 273 -9.99 15.86 -32.47
C CYS A 273 -8.53 15.55 -32.87
N ASN A 274 -8.15 15.68 -34.14
CA ASN A 274 -6.81 15.34 -34.66
C ASN A 274 -5.94 16.56 -35.04
N ARG A 275 -6.29 17.79 -34.63
CA ARG A 275 -5.38 18.94 -34.75
C ARG A 275 -4.79 19.30 -33.40
N ASP A 276 -3.70 18.62 -33.08
CA ASP A 276 -2.81 18.84 -31.93
C ASP A 276 -1.97 20.14 -32.08
N GLU A 277 -2.54 21.18 -32.68
CA GLU A 277 -1.90 22.49 -32.91
C GLU A 277 -2.27 23.47 -31.80
N GLY A 278 -1.58 23.33 -30.66
CA GLY A 278 -1.19 24.48 -29.84
C GLY A 278 -2.31 25.37 -29.29
N ILE A 279 -3.51 24.83 -29.03
CA ILE A 279 -4.47 25.53 -28.16
C ILE A 279 -3.94 25.42 -26.73
N GLU A 280 -3.06 26.34 -26.37
CA GLU A 280 -2.77 26.74 -24.99
C GLU A 280 -4.05 27.33 -24.38
N GLY A 281 -5.01 26.44 -24.12
CA GLY A 281 -6.25 26.75 -23.43
C GLY A 281 -5.88 27.26 -22.05
N ASN A 282 -5.99 28.57 -21.86
CA ASN A 282 -5.56 29.31 -20.68
C ASN A 282 -6.51 29.08 -19.48
N GLY A 283 -7.01 27.85 -19.34
CA GLY A 283 -7.77 27.40 -18.19
C GLY A 283 -6.85 27.48 -16.99
N LYS A 284 -7.21 28.32 -16.02
CA LYS A 284 -6.37 28.59 -14.86
C LYS A 284 -6.02 27.28 -14.16
N ASP A 285 -4.74 27.07 -13.92
CA ASP A 285 -4.26 25.99 -13.08
C ASP A 285 -5.00 25.98 -11.73
N TRP A 286 -5.11 24.80 -11.13
CA TRP A 286 -5.67 24.65 -9.78
C TRP A 286 -4.85 25.49 -8.80
N ASP A 287 -5.42 26.58 -8.30
CA ASP A 287 -4.73 27.46 -7.35
C ASP A 287 -4.84 26.83 -5.95
N PRO A 288 -3.75 26.36 -5.34
CA PRO A 288 -3.80 25.70 -4.05
C PRO A 288 -4.23 26.64 -2.92
N ILE A 289 -4.12 27.96 -3.10
CA ILE A 289 -4.55 28.99 -2.13
C ILE A 289 -6.07 29.20 -2.21
N LEU A 290 -6.65 29.22 -3.41
CA LEU A 290 -8.08 29.44 -3.63
C LEU A 290 -8.90 28.15 -3.51
N ASN A 291 -8.42 27.05 -4.08
CA ASN A 291 -9.15 25.80 -4.19
C ASN A 291 -8.87 24.82 -3.03
N GLY A 292 -7.71 24.91 -2.38
CA GLY A 292 -7.30 23.95 -1.35
C GLY A 292 -7.16 22.53 -1.88
N GLY A 293 -7.63 21.53 -1.14
CA GLY A 293 -7.73 20.13 -1.60
C GLY A 293 -6.39 19.39 -1.80
N LEU A 294 -5.27 20.00 -1.38
CA LEU A 294 -3.91 19.45 -1.44
C LEU A 294 -3.83 18.07 -0.79
N LEU A 295 -3.12 17.15 -1.44
CA LEU A 295 -2.61 15.95 -0.78
C LEU A 295 -1.35 16.35 0.00
N ARG A 296 -1.45 16.36 1.32
CA ARG A 296 -0.33 16.61 2.22
C ARG A 296 0.23 15.29 2.72
N THR A 297 1.53 15.13 2.62
CA THR A 297 2.24 13.91 3.04
C THR A 297 3.34 14.22 4.03
N PHE A 298 3.70 13.23 4.85
CA PHE A 298 4.64 13.39 5.98
C PHE A 298 5.84 12.43 5.89
N PRO A 299 6.66 12.49 4.83
CA PRO A 299 7.84 11.64 4.69
C PRO A 299 8.89 11.91 5.78
N GLN A 300 9.68 10.90 6.16
CA GLN A 300 10.74 11.06 7.14
C GLN A 300 11.88 11.95 6.62
N LYS A 301 12.29 12.93 7.45
CA LYS A 301 13.28 13.95 7.09
C LYS A 301 14.67 13.39 6.84
N HIS A 302 15.07 12.41 7.65
CA HIS A 302 16.46 11.93 7.74
C HIS A 302 16.63 10.48 7.29
N TYR A 303 15.67 9.94 6.52
CA TYR A 303 15.92 8.76 5.73
C TYR A 303 16.95 9.12 4.66
N ARG A 304 18.18 8.57 4.76
CA ARG A 304 19.28 8.92 3.84
C ARG A 304 18.88 8.55 2.41
N GLN A 305 18.69 9.57 1.56
CA GLN A 305 18.71 9.38 0.12
C GLN A 305 20.16 9.20 -0.36
N HIS A 306 20.34 8.28 -1.30
CA HIS A 306 21.63 7.89 -1.88
C HIS A 306 22.15 8.91 -2.90
N ASP A 307 22.35 10.15 -2.46
CA ASP A 307 22.88 11.23 -3.30
C ASP A 307 24.42 11.20 -3.37
N LYS A 308 25.06 10.17 -2.79
CA LYS A 308 26.50 9.92 -2.87
C LYS A 308 26.75 8.56 -3.52
N GLU A 309 27.22 8.64 -4.76
CA GLU A 309 27.67 7.51 -5.58
C GLU A 309 28.53 6.52 -4.75
N GLY A 310 28.09 5.26 -4.66
CA GLY A 310 28.82 4.20 -3.97
C GLY A 310 28.13 3.57 -2.74
N TRP A 311 26.93 4.01 -2.38
CA TRP A 311 26.04 3.29 -1.45
C TRP A 311 24.72 3.03 -2.23
N ASP A 312 24.38 1.77 -2.51
CA ASP A 312 23.24 1.40 -3.37
C ASP A 312 22.11 0.70 -2.56
N ASP A 313 22.28 0.63 -1.24
CA ASP A 313 21.73 -0.47 -0.44
C ASP A 313 21.07 -0.02 0.87
N THR A 314 20.18 0.98 0.78
CA THR A 314 19.25 1.26 1.87
C THR A 314 18.07 0.31 1.75
N VAL A 315 17.75 -0.36 2.84
CA VAL A 315 16.60 -1.27 2.92
C VAL A 315 15.33 -0.50 2.60
N GLN A 316 14.62 -0.93 1.56
CA GLN A 316 13.39 -0.32 1.06
C GLN A 316 12.38 -0.10 2.19
N CYS A 317 11.81 1.10 2.23
CA CYS A 317 10.73 1.39 3.16
C CYS A 317 9.47 0.57 2.81
N GLY A 318 8.66 0.30 3.83
CA GLY A 318 7.30 -0.23 3.70
C GLY A 318 7.21 -1.74 3.84
N CYS A 319 8.00 -2.47 3.06
CA CYS A 319 8.02 -3.92 3.08
C CYS A 319 9.44 -4.49 3.06
N HIS A 320 9.65 -5.57 3.82
CA HIS A 320 10.83 -6.42 3.71
C HIS A 320 10.43 -7.88 3.90
N ASN A 321 10.62 -8.74 2.90
CA ASN A 321 10.18 -10.16 2.92
C ASN A 321 8.69 -10.33 3.31
N GLY A 322 7.80 -9.47 2.79
CA GLY A 322 6.40 -9.46 3.18
C GLY A 322 6.11 -8.85 4.55
N ASN A 323 7.09 -8.52 5.38
CA ASN A 323 6.89 -7.91 6.70
C ASN A 323 6.53 -6.42 6.57
N LEU A 324 5.54 -5.98 7.37
CA LEU A 324 5.03 -4.60 7.35
C LEU A 324 5.95 -3.66 8.13
N GLN A 325 6.23 -2.48 7.58
CA GLN A 325 6.77 -1.39 8.37
C GLN A 325 5.72 -0.92 9.40
N VAL A 326 6.13 -0.80 10.66
CA VAL A 326 5.29 -0.33 11.79
C VAL A 326 5.82 0.96 12.43
N GLY A 327 7.05 1.35 12.11
CA GLY A 327 7.68 2.52 12.70
C GLY A 327 9.05 2.84 12.16
N TRP A 328 9.76 3.65 12.95
CA TRP A 328 11.11 4.14 12.72
C TRP A 328 11.93 4.00 13.99
N LEU A 329 13.20 3.65 13.86
CA LEU A 329 14.19 3.73 14.92
C LEU A 329 15.05 4.96 14.69
N LEU A 330 14.93 5.97 15.56
CA LEU A 330 15.69 7.22 15.49
C LEU A 330 17.06 7.03 16.15
N ALA A 331 18.07 6.62 15.39
CA ALA A 331 19.42 6.44 15.91
C ALA A 331 20.12 7.78 16.11
N ASP A 332 20.33 8.15 17.38
CA ASP A 332 21.33 9.14 17.78
C ASP A 332 22.74 8.59 17.43
N GLU A 333 23.34 9.02 16.31
CA GLU A 333 24.78 8.84 16.04
C GLU A 333 25.63 9.76 16.94
N THR A 334 25.44 9.69 18.26
CA THR A 334 26.40 10.26 19.20
C THR A 334 27.64 9.38 19.21
N LYS A 335 28.64 9.73 18.39
CA LYS A 335 30.00 9.25 18.61
C LYS A 335 30.43 9.63 20.04
N ASP A 336 30.77 8.64 20.85
CA ASP A 336 31.41 8.82 22.16
C ASP A 336 32.80 9.44 21.98
N GLY A 337 32.86 10.76 21.80
CA GLY A 337 34.09 11.47 21.47
C GLY A 337 33.99 12.99 21.34
N GLY A 338 32.78 13.58 21.31
CA GLY A 338 32.61 15.04 21.26
C GLY A 338 32.88 15.69 19.88
N GLU A 339 33.05 14.88 18.83
CA GLU A 339 33.01 15.35 17.45
C GLU A 339 31.57 15.75 17.05
N GLU A 340 31.49 16.48 15.93
CA GLU A 340 30.26 17.01 15.34
C GLU A 340 29.11 15.99 15.31
N LYS A 341 27.94 16.39 15.84
CA LYS A 341 26.74 15.54 15.83
C LYS A 341 26.35 15.25 14.38
N LEU A 342 26.56 14.01 13.95
CA LEU A 342 26.03 13.51 12.70
C LEU A 342 24.49 13.61 12.70
N PRO A 343 23.85 13.83 11.54
CA PRO A 343 22.40 13.90 11.47
C PRO A 343 21.80 12.56 11.92
N LEU A 344 20.81 12.64 12.82
CA LEU A 344 19.98 11.52 13.30
C LEU A 344 19.64 10.57 12.15
N GLN A 345 20.07 9.32 12.21
CA GLN A 345 19.75 8.33 11.17
C GLN A 345 18.44 7.63 11.51
N THR A 346 17.52 7.55 10.55
CA THR A 346 16.24 6.85 10.73
C THR A 346 16.25 5.51 10.02
N HIS A 347 16.01 4.42 10.74
CA HIS A 347 15.86 3.08 10.16
C HIS A 347 14.39 2.67 10.14
N PRO A 348 13.87 2.09 9.04
CA PRO A 348 12.52 1.50 9.03
C PRO A 348 12.48 0.31 9.98
N VAL A 349 11.43 0.21 10.79
CA VAL A 349 11.20 -0.90 11.72
C VAL A 349 10.06 -1.76 11.19
N PHE A 350 10.37 -3.04 10.97
CA PHE A 350 9.45 -4.03 10.44
C PHE A 350 8.90 -4.91 11.55
N LEU A 351 7.67 -5.38 11.35
CA LEU A 351 7.01 -6.40 12.16
C LEU A 351 6.95 -7.69 11.34
N ASP A 352 7.69 -8.71 11.78
CA ASP A 352 7.40 -10.10 11.43
C ASP A 352 6.30 -10.58 12.39
N SER A 353 5.19 -11.02 11.82
CA SER A 353 3.99 -11.44 12.56
C SER A 353 3.94 -12.95 12.78
N TRP A 354 4.83 -13.71 12.14
CA TRP A 354 4.85 -15.17 12.08
C TRP A 354 6.24 -15.75 12.35
N PHE A 355 7.01 -15.07 13.20
CA PHE A 355 8.34 -15.49 13.62
C PHE A 355 8.26 -16.88 14.29
N ASP A 356 9.00 -17.85 13.74
CA ASP A 356 9.04 -19.22 14.24
C ASP A 356 9.85 -19.29 15.55
N TYR A 357 9.14 -19.10 16.67
CA TYR A 357 9.72 -19.22 17.99
C TYR A 357 9.69 -20.67 18.44
N ASN A 358 10.86 -21.31 18.44
CA ASN A 358 11.07 -22.62 19.03
C ASN A 358 11.02 -22.51 20.56
N ASN A 359 9.84 -22.70 21.15
CA ASN A 359 9.61 -22.54 22.57
C ASN A 359 10.49 -23.52 23.37
N PRO A 360 11.41 -23.03 24.24
CA PRO A 360 12.42 -23.88 24.88
C PRO A 360 11.84 -24.83 25.95
N TYR A 361 10.57 -24.66 26.33
CA TYR A 361 9.89 -25.50 27.32
C TYR A 361 9.04 -26.61 26.67
N THR A 362 8.43 -26.33 25.52
CA THR A 362 7.57 -27.29 24.80
C THR A 362 8.31 -28.01 23.68
N GLY A 363 9.36 -27.40 23.11
CA GLY A 363 10.03 -27.87 21.90
C GLY A 363 9.15 -27.75 20.65
N ILE A 364 8.06 -26.97 20.71
CA ILE A 364 7.12 -26.75 19.63
C ILE A 364 7.35 -25.35 19.06
N ALA A 365 7.33 -25.26 17.72
CA ALA A 365 7.26 -24.01 16.98
C ALA A 365 5.94 -23.29 17.27
N GLU A 366 6.02 -22.12 17.90
CA GLU A 366 4.87 -21.28 18.24
C GLU A 366 4.97 -19.95 17.47
N PRO A 367 3.89 -19.47 16.83
CA PRO A 367 3.94 -18.23 16.06
C PRO A 367 4.05 -17.02 17.00
N HIS A 368 5.16 -16.31 16.92
CA HIS A 368 5.39 -15.07 17.66
C HIS A 368 5.50 -13.88 16.69
N CYS A 369 5.32 -12.69 17.23
CA CYS A 369 5.67 -11.45 16.59
C CYS A 369 7.08 -11.01 17.04
N VAL A 370 7.85 -10.36 16.16
CA VAL A 370 9.11 -9.69 16.51
C VAL A 370 9.26 -8.37 15.74
N LEU A 371 9.79 -7.33 16.40
CA LEU A 371 10.25 -6.11 15.74
C LEU A 371 11.71 -6.27 15.33
N TYR A 372 12.04 -5.82 14.13
CA TYR A 372 13.41 -5.79 13.66
C TYR A 372 13.72 -4.60 12.76
N ILE A 373 15.00 -4.29 12.63
CA ILE A 373 15.56 -3.47 11.56
C ILE A 373 16.46 -4.34 10.69
N VAL A 374 16.72 -3.89 9.47
CA VAL A 374 17.73 -4.50 8.61
C VAL A 374 18.90 -3.53 8.49
N ARG A 375 20.11 -4.03 8.70
CA ARG A 375 21.36 -3.29 8.57
C ARG A 375 22.27 -4.01 7.58
N ARG A 376 23.01 -3.24 6.77
CA ARG A 376 24.11 -3.81 5.98
C ARG A 376 25.38 -3.82 6.84
N THR A 377 26.00 -4.98 6.98
CA THR A 377 27.29 -5.12 7.66
C THR A 377 28.43 -4.70 6.74
N PRO A 378 29.34 -3.78 7.16
CA PRO A 378 30.46 -3.32 6.31
C PRO A 378 31.43 -4.41 5.86
N SER A 379 31.43 -5.57 6.53
CA SER A 379 32.42 -6.63 6.39
C SER A 379 32.05 -7.78 5.43
N SER A 380 30.81 -7.84 4.93
CA SER A 380 30.25 -9.06 4.30
C SER A 380 29.75 -8.86 2.87
N ASN A 381 30.51 -8.15 2.01
CA ASN A 381 30.15 -7.86 0.62
C ASN A 381 28.77 -7.19 0.43
N GLY A 382 28.20 -6.62 1.49
CA GLY A 382 26.87 -6.03 1.45
C GLY A 382 25.71 -6.92 1.90
N GLU A 383 25.98 -8.08 2.51
CA GLU A 383 24.91 -8.90 3.10
C GLU A 383 24.04 -8.09 4.08
N LEU A 384 22.72 -8.33 4.01
CA LEU A 384 21.73 -7.69 4.86
C LEU A 384 21.56 -8.52 6.13
N GLN A 385 21.92 -7.93 7.27
CA GLN A 385 21.74 -8.51 8.60
C GLN A 385 20.42 -8.02 9.22
N ILE A 386 19.62 -8.97 9.72
CA ILE A 386 18.45 -8.68 10.56
C ILE A 386 18.92 -8.44 11.99
N GLU A 387 18.49 -7.33 12.58
CA GLU A 387 18.72 -6.96 13.98
C GLU A 387 17.37 -6.81 14.68
N HIS A 388 17.02 -7.80 15.51
CA HIS A 388 15.82 -7.76 16.33
C HIS A 388 15.93 -6.62 17.37
N LEU A 389 14.82 -5.93 17.60
CA LEU A 389 14.69 -4.87 18.61
C LEU A 389 14.05 -5.39 19.91
N THR A 390 13.40 -6.54 19.84
CA THR A 390 12.49 -7.06 20.88
C THR A 390 12.65 -8.57 21.06
N GLU A 391 12.37 -9.07 22.26
CA GLU A 391 12.09 -10.49 22.46
C GLU A 391 10.81 -10.91 21.70
N PRO A 392 10.70 -12.14 21.17
CA PRO A 392 9.49 -12.61 20.49
C PRO A 392 8.27 -12.65 21.42
N TRP A 393 7.12 -12.10 21.01
CA TRP A 393 5.89 -12.10 21.82
C TRP A 393 4.69 -12.73 21.11
N ILE A 394 3.80 -13.36 21.88
CA ILE A 394 2.58 -14.02 21.37
C ILE A 394 1.55 -12.96 20.94
N ALA A 395 0.93 -13.11 19.78
CA ALA A 395 -0.05 -12.15 19.24
C ALA A 395 -1.28 -11.96 20.16
N GLU A 396 -1.75 -13.03 20.80
CA GLU A 396 -2.84 -13.00 21.79
C GLU A 396 -2.54 -12.16 23.04
N ALA A 397 -1.28 -11.76 23.28
CA ALA A 397 -0.94 -10.82 24.36
C ALA A 397 -1.39 -9.37 24.06
N ILE A 398 -1.79 -9.06 22.82
CA ILE A 398 -2.16 -7.71 22.39
C ILE A 398 -3.63 -7.44 22.76
N GLN A 399 -3.82 -6.69 23.84
CA GLN A 399 -5.14 -6.15 24.22
C GLN A 399 -5.37 -4.79 23.53
N GLY A 400 -5.73 -4.81 22.25
CA GLY A 400 -5.96 -3.59 21.45
C GLY A 400 -5.22 -3.64 20.12
N SER A 401 -4.65 -2.52 19.68
CA SER A 401 -3.75 -2.49 18.52
C SER A 401 -2.29 -2.79 18.91
N VAL A 402 -1.50 -3.33 17.96
CA VAL A 402 -0.03 -3.46 18.11
C VAL A 402 0.60 -2.11 18.46
N VAL A 403 0.12 -1.04 17.83
CA VAL A 403 0.56 0.35 18.05
C VAL A 403 0.43 0.76 19.52
N GLU A 404 -0.75 0.56 20.13
CA GLU A 404 -0.99 0.89 21.53
C GLU A 404 -0.17 0.00 22.47
N PHE A 405 -0.06 -1.30 22.19
CA PHE A 405 0.76 -2.24 22.95
C PHE A 405 2.24 -1.82 22.97
N LEU A 406 2.82 -1.52 21.81
CA LEU A 406 4.22 -1.09 21.70
C LEU A 406 4.45 0.27 22.39
N LYS A 407 3.52 1.23 22.22
CA LYS A 407 3.58 2.54 22.91
C LYS A 407 3.55 2.37 24.42
N GLN A 408 2.63 1.57 24.95
CA GLN A 408 2.51 1.28 26.37
C GLN A 408 3.78 0.60 26.92
N ARG A 409 4.32 -0.40 26.20
CA ARG A 409 5.54 -1.11 26.61
C ARG A 409 6.76 -0.21 26.64
N ALA A 410 6.98 0.58 25.60
CA ALA A 410 8.07 1.57 25.56
C ALA A 410 7.94 2.60 26.69
N THR A 411 6.74 3.14 26.96
CA THR A 411 6.50 4.07 28.06
C THR A 411 6.79 3.43 29.42
N MET A 412 6.30 2.21 29.68
CA MET A 412 6.56 1.49 30.94
C MET A 412 8.05 1.26 31.18
N GLU A 413 8.80 0.86 30.15
CA GLU A 413 10.25 0.64 30.24
C GLU A 413 11.04 1.94 30.46
N LEU A 414 10.58 3.07 29.90
CA LEU A 414 11.21 4.39 30.09
C LEU A 414 10.92 5.01 31.46
N GLU A 415 9.71 4.84 32.00
CA GLU A 415 9.29 5.43 33.28
C GLU A 415 9.75 4.63 34.49
N SER A 416 10.05 3.34 34.32
CA SER A 416 10.40 2.46 35.43
C SER A 416 11.83 2.68 35.94
N ALA A 417 11.96 3.21 37.17
CA ALA A 417 13.24 3.40 37.85
C ALA A 417 14.00 2.08 38.16
N THR A 418 13.34 0.94 38.04
CA THR A 418 13.92 -0.41 38.12
C THR A 418 13.71 -1.14 36.79
N PRO A 419 14.69 -1.88 36.25
CA PRO A 419 14.48 -2.67 35.03
C PRO A 419 13.24 -3.56 35.15
N ILE A 420 12.33 -3.46 34.18
CA ILE A 420 11.18 -4.36 34.09
C ILE A 420 11.68 -5.71 33.60
N THR A 421 11.37 -6.78 34.34
CA THR A 421 11.71 -8.15 33.96
C THR A 421 10.43 -8.97 33.78
N PRO A 422 10.15 -9.52 32.59
CA PRO A 422 10.90 -9.36 31.33
C PRO A 422 10.66 -7.99 30.66
N SER A 423 11.71 -7.45 30.04
CA SER A 423 11.66 -6.32 29.10
C SER A 423 11.14 -6.83 27.75
N LEU A 424 10.36 -6.04 27.02
CA LEU A 424 10.01 -6.37 25.63
C LEU A 424 11.16 -5.99 24.70
N PHE A 425 11.73 -4.79 24.84
CA PHE A 425 12.86 -4.37 24.03
C PHE A 425 14.17 -5.00 24.54
N LEU A 426 15.00 -5.48 23.61
CA LEU A 426 16.29 -6.10 23.88
C LEU A 426 17.33 -5.08 24.42
N GLN A 427 17.12 -3.79 24.16
CA GLN A 427 17.92 -2.70 24.69
C GLN A 427 17.03 -1.51 25.07
N PRO A 428 17.25 -0.85 26.21
CA PRO A 428 16.49 0.36 26.60
C PRO A 428 16.61 1.51 25.59
N THR A 429 17.70 1.56 24.84
CA THR A 429 17.92 2.49 23.72
C THR A 429 16.90 2.30 22.60
N TYR A 430 16.49 1.06 22.30
CA TYR A 430 15.45 0.80 21.29
C TYR A 430 14.09 1.33 21.75
N ALA A 431 13.68 1.04 22.99
CA ALA A 431 12.43 1.58 23.57
C ALA A 431 12.39 3.11 23.52
N LYS A 432 13.53 3.77 23.81
CA LYS A 432 13.66 5.24 23.78
C LYS A 432 13.59 5.82 22.37
N HIS A 433 14.14 5.13 21.38
CA HIS A 433 14.33 5.63 20.01
C HIS A 433 13.29 5.15 19.00
N PHE A 434 12.49 4.14 19.35
CA PHE A 434 11.37 3.68 18.55
C PHE A 434 10.29 4.77 18.46
N ARG A 435 9.80 5.00 17.24
CA ARG A 435 8.65 5.85 16.93
C ARG A 435 7.69 5.08 16.04
N LEU A 436 6.43 5.06 16.43
CA LEU A 436 5.37 4.44 15.64
C LEU A 436 5.12 5.25 14.38
N LEU A 437 4.84 4.56 13.28
CA LEU A 437 4.48 5.22 12.02
C LEU A 437 3.10 5.86 12.14
N GLU A 438 2.15 5.16 12.78
CA GLU A 438 0.79 5.63 13.04
C GLU A 438 0.61 5.97 14.54
N ASP A 439 0.72 7.26 14.92
CA ASP A 439 0.25 7.75 16.23
C ASP A 439 -1.05 8.56 16.05
N ARG A 440 -2.18 7.84 15.95
CA ARG A 440 -3.51 8.45 15.79
C ARG A 440 -3.87 9.47 16.87
N GLU A 441 -3.35 9.27 18.08
CA GLU A 441 -3.61 10.13 19.24
C GLU A 441 -2.93 11.48 19.04
N ALA A 442 -1.67 11.48 18.59
CA ALA A 442 -0.94 12.67 18.19
C ALA A 442 -1.57 13.35 16.96
N TRP A 443 -1.98 12.57 15.95
CA TRP A 443 -2.60 13.09 14.73
C TRP A 443 -3.94 13.75 14.97
N THR A 444 -4.77 13.19 15.87
CA THR A 444 -6.07 13.76 16.25
C THR A 444 -5.91 15.08 17.01
N ARG A 445 -4.77 15.30 17.67
CA ARG A 445 -4.35 16.61 18.23
C ARG A 445 -3.74 17.56 17.20
N GLY A 446 -3.54 17.12 15.95
CA GLY A 446 -2.88 17.91 14.91
C GLY A 446 -1.35 17.97 15.02
N HIS A 447 -0.71 17.07 15.78
CA HIS A 447 0.76 16.97 15.80
C HIS A 447 1.24 16.13 14.62
N ASP A 448 2.19 16.65 13.86
CA ASP A 448 2.86 15.95 12.76
C ASP A 448 3.65 14.72 13.25
N PRO A 449 3.85 13.68 12.42
CA PRO A 449 4.67 12.53 12.80
C PRO A 449 6.09 12.95 13.18
N ASP A 450 6.60 12.42 14.30
CA ASP A 450 7.97 12.67 14.78
C ASP A 450 8.99 12.41 13.66
N GLY A 451 9.89 13.37 13.44
CA GLY A 451 10.95 13.28 12.42
C GLY A 451 10.52 13.54 10.97
N SER A 452 9.23 13.75 10.69
CA SER A 452 8.75 14.02 9.32
C SER A 452 9.04 15.44 8.82
N VAL A 453 8.89 15.64 7.51
CA VAL A 453 8.68 16.95 6.86
C VAL A 453 7.33 16.96 6.15
N ILE A 454 6.77 18.14 5.91
CA ILE A 454 5.55 18.31 5.13
C ILE A 454 5.92 18.41 3.64
N GLU A 455 5.34 17.54 2.80
CA GLU A 455 5.32 17.68 1.33
C GLU A 455 3.86 17.78 0.84
N ASP A 456 3.48 18.93 0.27
CA ASP A 456 2.16 19.17 -0.31
C ASP A 456 2.18 18.97 -1.83
N THR A 457 1.24 18.17 -2.36
CA THR A 457 1.04 17.92 -3.80
C THR A 457 -0.25 18.58 -4.28
N VAL A 458 -0.15 19.42 -5.31
CA VAL A 458 -1.27 20.14 -5.93
C VAL A 458 -2.10 19.17 -6.80
N PRO A 459 -3.45 19.19 -6.71
CA PRO A 459 -4.31 18.26 -7.43
C PRO A 459 -4.57 18.65 -8.90
N THR A 460 -3.49 18.91 -9.65
CA THR A 460 -3.53 19.36 -11.06
C THR A 460 -4.05 18.25 -11.99
N ARG A 461 -5.03 18.58 -12.84
CA ARG A 461 -5.66 17.65 -13.81
C ARG A 461 -4.65 16.84 -14.62
N GLY A 462 -4.92 15.56 -14.81
CA GLY A 462 -4.04 14.64 -15.53
C GLY A 462 -2.78 14.22 -14.79
N THR A 463 -2.51 14.77 -13.60
CA THR A 463 -1.36 14.36 -12.79
C THR A 463 -1.64 13.03 -12.12
N LEU A 464 -0.81 12.03 -12.43
CA LEU A 464 -0.70 10.79 -11.68
C LEU A 464 0.16 11.03 -10.43
N VAL A 465 -0.30 10.51 -9.31
CA VAL A 465 0.40 10.49 -8.03
C VAL A 465 0.48 9.05 -7.55
N VAL A 466 1.67 8.59 -7.14
CA VAL A 466 1.90 7.24 -6.60
C VAL A 466 2.71 7.34 -5.31
N PHE A 467 2.33 6.59 -4.29
CA PHE A 467 3.12 6.45 -3.06
C PHE A 467 2.88 5.08 -2.41
N ASP A 468 3.77 4.70 -1.50
CA ASP A 468 3.64 3.45 -0.76
C ASP A 468 2.63 3.61 0.39
N SER A 469 1.58 2.77 0.35
CA SER A 469 0.44 2.77 1.27
C SER A 469 0.81 2.49 2.72
N THR A 470 1.96 1.83 2.92
CA THR A 470 2.47 1.32 4.19
C THR A 470 3.50 2.25 4.84
N THR A 471 4.09 3.20 4.09
CA THR A 471 5.16 4.09 4.61
C THR A 471 4.75 5.53 4.86
N LEU A 472 3.74 6.03 4.16
CA LEU A 472 3.52 7.47 4.04
C LEU A 472 2.22 7.93 4.71
N PRO A 473 2.30 8.45 5.94
CA PRO A 473 1.19 9.18 6.54
C PRO A 473 0.82 10.36 5.64
N HIS A 474 -0.47 10.54 5.42
CA HIS A 474 -0.96 11.61 4.57
C HIS A 474 -2.37 12.06 4.96
N GLU A 475 -2.71 13.29 4.58
CA GLU A 475 -4.01 13.93 4.76
C GLU A 475 -4.41 14.66 3.48
N VAL A 476 -5.70 14.95 3.33
CA VAL A 476 -6.19 15.87 2.32
C VAL A 476 -6.68 17.12 3.02
N THR A 477 -6.02 18.25 2.72
CA THR A 477 -6.47 19.56 3.19
C THR A 477 -7.86 19.89 2.66
N ALA A 478 -8.64 20.70 3.38
CA ALA A 478 -10.01 21.00 2.97
C ALA A 478 -10.06 21.62 1.56
N VAL A 479 -11.01 21.17 0.74
CA VAL A 479 -11.40 21.88 -0.48
C VAL A 479 -12.06 23.19 -0.07
N VAL A 480 -11.58 24.32 -0.59
CA VAL A 480 -12.08 25.66 -0.29
C VAL A 480 -13.08 26.10 -1.37
N GLU A 481 -12.68 26.01 -2.64
CA GLU A 481 -13.52 26.32 -3.81
C GLU A 481 -13.42 25.22 -4.88
N GLY A 482 -14.53 25.01 -5.59
CA GLY A 482 -14.64 24.00 -6.65
C GLY A 482 -14.97 22.60 -6.13
N THR A 483 -14.83 21.60 -7.00
CA THR A 483 -14.96 20.19 -6.65
C THR A 483 -13.68 19.49 -7.01
N ARG A 484 -13.09 18.74 -6.06
CA ARG A 484 -11.91 17.92 -6.35
C ARG A 484 -12.36 16.52 -6.76
N ALA A 485 -12.00 16.12 -7.98
CA ALA A 485 -12.30 14.81 -8.54
C ALA A 485 -11.01 14.03 -8.83
N ALA A 486 -11.03 12.72 -8.62
CA ALA A 486 -9.93 11.82 -8.95
C ALA A 486 -10.43 10.43 -9.33
N LEU A 487 -9.70 9.77 -10.22
CA LEU A 487 -9.67 8.31 -10.33
C LEU A 487 -8.60 7.83 -9.36
N ALA A 488 -8.91 6.95 -8.42
CA ALA A 488 -7.96 6.51 -7.39
C ALA A 488 -8.06 5.01 -7.16
N GLY A 489 -6.99 4.41 -6.65
CA GLY A 489 -6.94 2.97 -6.43
C GLY A 489 -5.78 2.53 -5.55
N TRP A 490 -5.78 1.23 -5.28
CA TRP A 490 -4.71 0.55 -4.56
C TRP A 490 -4.26 -0.68 -5.36
N TYR A 491 -2.96 -0.79 -5.58
CA TYR A 491 -2.38 -2.05 -6.03
C TYR A 491 -2.05 -2.91 -4.80
N HIS A 492 -2.48 -4.16 -4.85
CA HIS A 492 -2.32 -5.12 -3.77
C HIS A 492 -1.08 -5.99 -3.99
N GLU A 493 -0.46 -6.44 -2.90
CA GLU A 493 0.59 -7.45 -2.89
C GLU A 493 0.26 -8.53 -1.86
N GLU A 494 0.85 -9.72 -1.99
CA GLU A 494 0.68 -10.80 -1.02
C GLU A 494 1.22 -10.41 0.37
N THR A 495 0.50 -10.82 1.43
CA THR A 495 0.98 -10.70 2.82
C THR A 495 1.96 -11.82 3.17
N GLN A 496 2.55 -11.78 4.37
CA GLN A 496 3.31 -12.90 4.92
C GLN A 496 2.48 -14.21 4.85
N PRO A 497 3.06 -15.34 4.43
CA PRO A 497 2.41 -16.63 4.54
C PRO A 497 2.29 -17.04 6.01
N PHE A 498 1.12 -17.55 6.41
CA PHE A 498 0.91 -18.08 7.75
C PHE A 498 1.92 -19.19 8.08
N GLY A 499 2.53 -19.10 9.26
CA GLY A 499 3.29 -20.21 9.86
C GLY A 499 4.77 -20.30 9.47
N GLY A 500 5.41 -19.19 9.10
CA GLY A 500 6.84 -18.97 9.34
C GLY A 500 7.83 -19.97 8.72
N GLY A 501 7.43 -20.70 7.68
CA GLY A 501 8.21 -21.80 7.08
C GLY A 501 9.40 -21.35 6.24
N GLY A 502 10.35 -20.60 6.81
CA GLY A 502 11.54 -20.03 6.16
C GLY A 502 12.59 -21.02 5.63
N GLY A 503 12.22 -22.27 5.38
CA GLY A 503 13.00 -23.20 4.56
C GLY A 503 12.66 -22.98 3.09
N SER A 504 13.63 -22.52 2.30
CA SER A 504 13.52 -22.17 0.86
C SER A 504 12.91 -23.25 -0.05
N ASP A 505 12.82 -24.48 0.44
CA ASP A 505 12.43 -25.67 -0.32
C ASP A 505 10.99 -26.14 0.05
N SER A 506 10.30 -25.43 0.93
CA SER A 506 8.92 -25.74 1.31
C SER A 506 7.96 -25.26 0.22
N PRO A 507 7.22 -26.14 -0.50
CA PRO A 507 6.21 -25.68 -1.44
C PRO A 507 5.14 -24.87 -0.67
N PRO A 508 4.62 -23.77 -1.25
CA PRO A 508 3.65 -22.93 -0.56
C PRO A 508 2.48 -23.79 -0.09
N LEU A 509 2.14 -23.68 1.20
CA LEU A 509 0.96 -24.29 1.77
C LEU A 509 -0.24 -23.83 0.94
N LYS A 510 -0.76 -24.74 0.11
CA LYS A 510 -1.99 -24.49 -0.65
C LYS A 510 -3.02 -23.93 0.30
N SER A 511 -3.53 -22.75 -0.04
CA SER A 511 -4.51 -22.03 0.77
C SER A 511 -5.54 -23.00 1.32
N VAL A 512 -5.70 -23.02 2.64
CA VAL A 512 -6.78 -23.78 3.26
C VAL A 512 -8.06 -23.10 2.80
N ILE A 513 -8.66 -23.64 1.74
CA ILE A 513 -9.90 -23.13 1.16
C ILE A 513 -10.99 -23.33 2.21
N PHE A 514 -11.21 -22.29 3.02
CA PHE A 514 -12.42 -22.19 3.82
C PHE A 514 -13.59 -22.29 2.85
N PRO A 515 -14.57 -23.18 3.09
CA PRO A 515 -15.72 -23.27 2.21
C PRO A 515 -16.40 -21.89 2.16
N PRO A 516 -16.81 -21.42 0.98
CA PRO A 516 -17.43 -20.11 0.86
C PRO A 516 -18.65 -20.03 1.78
N PRO A 517 -18.93 -18.86 2.40
CA PRO A 517 -20.13 -18.69 3.20
C PRO A 517 -21.35 -19.08 2.36
N PRO A 518 -22.34 -19.80 2.94
CA PRO A 518 -23.46 -20.31 2.17
C PRO A 518 -24.16 -19.17 1.45
N SER A 519 -24.27 -19.28 0.13
CA SER A 519 -24.80 -18.22 -0.71
C SER A 519 -26.25 -17.93 -0.34
N SER A 520 -26.51 -16.73 0.19
CA SER A 520 -27.85 -16.24 0.55
C SER A 520 -28.66 -15.84 -0.70
N SER A 521 -28.65 -16.71 -1.70
CA SER A 521 -29.44 -16.65 -2.92
C SER A 521 -30.85 -17.20 -2.66
N MET A 522 -31.60 -16.53 -1.78
CA MET A 522 -33.06 -16.60 -1.77
C MET A 522 -33.63 -15.18 -1.82
N ARG A 523 -33.98 -14.73 -3.04
CA ARG A 523 -34.85 -13.58 -3.21
C ARG A 523 -36.22 -13.93 -2.60
N PRO A 524 -36.79 -13.10 -1.70
CA PRO A 524 -38.17 -13.32 -1.26
C PRO A 524 -39.11 -13.08 -2.43
N THR A 525 -39.83 -14.12 -2.85
CA THR A 525 -40.89 -14.02 -3.85
C THR A 525 -41.99 -13.09 -3.33
N ARG A 526 -42.23 -11.96 -4.00
CA ARG A 526 -43.38 -11.10 -3.68
C ARG A 526 -44.67 -11.90 -3.87
N MET A 527 -45.34 -12.25 -2.77
CA MET A 527 -46.76 -12.59 -2.80
C MET A 527 -47.56 -11.33 -3.14
N ILE A 528 -48.37 -11.42 -4.18
CA ILE A 528 -49.45 -10.47 -4.45
C ILE A 528 -50.67 -10.97 -3.66
N PRO A 529 -51.26 -10.18 -2.75
CA PRO A 529 -52.51 -10.53 -2.09
C PRO A 529 -53.71 -10.32 -3.04
N PRO A 530 -54.84 -11.02 -2.82
CA PRO A 530 -56.07 -10.85 -3.60
C PRO A 530 -56.75 -9.49 -3.37
#